data_AF-A0A0J6VHN4-F1
#
_entry.id   AF-A0A0J6VHN4-F1
#
_cell.length_a   1.000
_cell.length_b   1.000
_cell.length_c   1.000
_cell.angle_alpha   90.00
_cell.angle_beta   90.00
_cell.angle_gamma   90.00
#
_symmetry.space_group_name_H-M   'P 1'
#
loop_
_entity.id
_entity.type
_entity.pdbx_description
1 polymer ?
#
loop_
_entity_poly.entity_id
_entity_poly.type
_entity_poly.pdbx_seq_one_letter_code
_entity_poly.pdbx_strand_id
1 'polypeptide(L)'
;MPAQSIKVVPPALLSAADAVAVAGQKAAAPQPGAVFIAAPGSPADGVLASISAGIATQTAQMSAEAAGNGPEVQAKTSAGVAQLQRQDAENATAIQAVGDSAVEQAAQPGGSIPL
;
A
#
# COMPACT_ATOMS: atom_id res chain seq x y z
N MET A 1 -8.13 -27.95 -4.42
CA MET A 1 -6.91 -27.13 -4.29
C MET A 1 -6.63 -26.97 -2.80
N PRO A 2 -5.42 -27.25 -2.29
CA PRO A 2 -5.13 -27.03 -0.88
C PRO A 2 -5.21 -25.53 -0.57
N ALA A 3 -5.78 -25.17 0.59
CA ALA A 3 -5.84 -23.79 1.04
C ALA A 3 -4.40 -23.28 1.27
N GLN A 4 -4.03 -22.20 0.59
CA GLN A 4 -2.76 -21.53 0.86
C GLN A 4 -2.87 -20.87 2.23
N SER A 5 -1.95 -21.19 3.15
CA SER A 5 -1.86 -20.52 4.44
C SER A 5 -1.37 -19.09 4.20
N ILE A 6 -2.29 -18.13 4.29
CA ILE A 6 -1.96 -16.71 4.23
C ILE A 6 -1.46 -16.30 5.61
N LYS A 7 -0.16 -16.00 5.72
CA LYS A 7 0.42 -15.39 6.93
C LYS A 7 0.54 -13.89 6.73
N VAL A 8 -0.12 -13.12 7.60
CA VAL A 8 -0.08 -11.66 7.54
C VAL A 8 0.74 -11.12 8.71
N VAL A 9 1.68 -10.22 8.41
CA VAL A 9 2.54 -9.57 9.40
C VAL A 9 2.32 -8.06 9.29
N PRO A 10 1.47 -7.46 10.15
CA PRO A 10 1.06 -6.06 10.03
C PRO A 10 2.23 -5.05 9.95
N PRO A 11 3.31 -5.15 10.75
CA PRO A 11 4.45 -4.23 10.63
C PRO A 11 5.15 -4.29 9.27
N ALA A 12 5.21 -5.49 8.66
CA ALA A 12 5.83 -5.68 7.35
C ALA A 12 4.97 -5.07 6.23
N LEU A 13 3.64 -5.15 6.34
CA LEU A 13 2.73 -4.49 5.39
C LEU A 13 2.85 -2.98 5.43
N LEU A 14 2.91 -2.38 6.63
CA LEU A 14 3.10 -0.94 6.79
C LEU A 14 4.46 -0.49 6.24
N SER A 15 5.53 -1.23 6.54
CA SER A 15 6.87 -0.94 6.00
C SER A 15 6.92 -1.01 4.47
N ALA A 16 6.22 -1.98 3.86
CA ALA A 16 6.12 -2.08 2.42
C ALA A 16 5.33 -0.92 1.80
N ALA A 17 4.25 -0.49 2.45
CA ALA A 17 3.46 0.65 2.01
C ALA A 17 4.26 1.97 2.07
N ASP A 18 5.05 2.16 3.13
CA ASP A 18 5.97 3.30 3.24
C ASP A 18 7.02 3.27 2.12
N ALA A 19 7.58 2.10 1.80
CA ALA A 19 8.53 1.97 0.69
C ALA A 19 7.91 2.34 -0.66
N VAL A 20 6.65 1.96 -0.91
CA VAL A 20 5.91 2.36 -2.10
C VAL A 20 5.63 3.86 -2.12
N ALA A 21 5.26 4.45 -0.97
CA ALA A 21 5.04 5.89 -0.86
C ALA A 21 6.32 6.68 -1.17
N VAL A 22 7.47 6.25 -0.64
CA VAL A 22 8.79 6.85 -0.94
C VAL A 22 9.16 6.69 -2.41
N ALA A 23 8.90 5.52 -3.01
CA ALA A 23 9.15 5.30 -4.43
C ALA A 23 8.29 6.20 -5.31
N GLY A 24 7.00 6.37 -4.98
CA GLY A 24 6.09 7.29 -5.67
C GLY A 24 6.55 8.75 -5.59
N GLN A 25 7.00 9.21 -4.42
CA GLN A 25 7.56 10.56 -4.26
C GLN A 25 8.83 10.77 -5.10
N LYS A 26 9.71 9.77 -5.16
CA LYS A 26 10.92 9.84 -6.02
C LYS A 26 10.58 9.88 -7.49
N ALA A 27 9.58 9.11 -7.93
CA ALA A 27 9.12 9.10 -9.31
C ALA A 27 8.42 10.43 -9.69
N ALA A 28 7.76 11.07 -8.73
CA ALA A 28 7.13 12.37 -8.92
C ALA A 28 8.12 13.54 -8.98
N ALA A 29 9.34 13.37 -8.46
CA ALA A 29 10.31 14.45 -8.36
C ALA A 29 10.74 14.95 -9.75
N PRO A 30 10.74 16.27 -10.01
CA PRO A 30 11.19 16.81 -11.28
C PRO A 30 12.67 16.48 -11.50
N GLN A 31 13.00 15.97 -12.68
CA GLN A 31 14.39 15.68 -13.06
C GLN A 31 15.05 16.91 -13.69
N PRO A 32 16.10 17.48 -13.08
CA PRO A 32 16.82 18.61 -13.66
C PRO A 32 17.38 18.24 -15.05
N GLY A 33 17.10 19.08 -16.05
CA GLY A 33 17.59 18.87 -17.42
C GLY A 33 16.77 17.91 -18.29
N ALA A 34 15.66 17.36 -17.79
CA ALA A 34 14.78 16.51 -18.58
C ALA A 34 14.05 17.26 -19.72
N VAL A 35 13.90 18.58 -19.59
CA VAL A 35 13.31 19.45 -20.62
C VAL A 35 14.41 20.31 -21.23
N PHE A 36 14.54 20.25 -22.55
CA PHE A 36 15.44 21.12 -23.30
C PHE A 36 14.89 22.56 -23.34
N ILE A 37 15.73 23.56 -23.10
CA ILE A 37 15.37 24.96 -23.24
C ILE A 37 15.88 25.44 -24.59
N ALA A 38 14.97 25.76 -25.52
CA ALA A 38 15.34 26.35 -26.80
C ALA A 38 15.82 27.80 -26.59
N ALA A 39 17.00 28.13 -27.11
CA ALA A 39 17.51 29.50 -27.12
C ALA A 39 16.81 30.30 -28.25
N PRO A 40 16.35 31.54 -28.00
CA PRO A 40 15.66 32.32 -29.02
C PRO A 40 16.65 32.87 -30.08
N GLY A 41 16.36 32.64 -31.36
CA GLY A 41 17.16 33.21 -32.47
C GLY A 41 16.62 32.97 -33.88
N SER A 42 15.75 31.97 -34.07
CA SER A 42 15.22 31.55 -35.37
C SER A 42 13.78 31.02 -35.27
N PRO A 43 13.04 30.96 -36.38
CA PRO A 43 11.72 30.30 -36.42
C PRO A 43 11.75 28.82 -35.98
N ALA A 44 12.87 28.12 -36.21
CA ALA A 44 13.07 26.75 -35.74
C ALA A 44 13.10 26.68 -34.20
N ASP A 45 13.63 27.71 -33.54
CA ASP A 45 13.64 27.78 -32.07
C ASP A 45 12.24 27.95 -31.48
N GLY A 46 11.33 28.61 -32.21
CA GLY A 46 9.92 28.69 -31.81
C GLY A 46 9.21 27.33 -31.84
N VAL A 47 9.54 26.48 -32.81
CA VAL A 47 9.03 25.09 -32.89
C VAL A 47 9.66 24.22 -31.80
N LEU A 48 10.95 24.37 -31.55
CA LEU A 48 11.62 23.65 -30.44
C LEU A 48 11.07 24.07 -29.08
N ALA A 49 10.76 25.35 -28.90
CA ALA A 49 10.11 25.86 -27.69
C ALA A 49 8.73 25.23 -27.47
N SER A 50 7.89 25.12 -28.51
CA SER A 50 6.58 24.49 -28.37
C SER A 50 6.65 22.99 -28.06
N ILE A 51 7.61 22.27 -28.67
CA ILE A 51 7.88 20.86 -28.35
C ILE A 51 8.34 20.72 -26.90
N SER A 52 9.28 21.56 -26.45
CA SER A 52 9.77 21.54 -25.06
C SER A 52 8.65 21.82 -24.04
N ALA A 53 7.73 22.74 -24.36
CA ALA A 53 6.57 23.03 -23.51
C ALA A 53 5.59 21.84 -23.44
N GLY A 54 5.40 21.13 -24.56
CA GLY A 54 4.62 19.89 -24.59
C GLY A 54 5.23 18.79 -23.71
N ILE A 55 6.54 18.56 -23.84
CA ILE A 55 7.28 17.59 -23.00
C ILE A 55 7.20 17.98 -21.52
N ALA A 56 7.38 19.26 -21.19
CA ALA A 56 7.27 19.74 -19.82
C ALA A 56 5.87 19.51 -19.23
N THR A 57 4.82 19.78 -20.01
CA THR A 57 3.42 19.58 -19.60
C THR A 57 3.13 18.10 -19.35
N GLN A 58 3.55 17.22 -20.26
CA GLN A 58 3.33 15.79 -20.10
C GLN A 58 4.13 15.21 -18.93
N THR A 59 5.37 15.68 -18.73
CA THR A 59 6.19 15.29 -17.57
C THR A 59 5.52 15.73 -16.27
N ALA A 60 4.98 16.95 -16.21
CA ALA A 60 4.28 17.45 -15.03
C ALA A 60 3.02 16.62 -14.71
N GLN A 61 2.26 16.19 -15.73
CA GLN A 61 1.11 15.30 -15.55
C GLN A 61 1.52 13.95 -14.97
N MET A 62 2.55 13.31 -15.54
CA MET A 62 3.06 12.02 -15.04
C MET A 62 3.58 12.15 -13.60
N SER A 63 4.29 13.24 -13.29
CA SER A 63 4.75 13.53 -11.92
C SER A 63 3.58 13.69 -10.95
N ALA A 64 2.50 14.37 -11.35
CA ALA A 64 1.32 14.55 -10.52
C ALA A 64 0.58 13.23 -10.26
N GLU A 65 0.44 12.38 -11.28
CA GLU A 65 -0.14 11.04 -11.14
C GLU A 65 0.70 10.16 -10.19
N ALA A 66 2.02 10.16 -10.37
CA ALA A 66 2.93 9.40 -9.51
C ALA A 66 2.89 9.89 -8.05
N ALA A 67 2.73 11.20 -7.82
CA ALA A 67 2.64 11.79 -6.48
C ALA A 67 1.40 11.34 -5.71
N GLY A 68 0.26 11.11 -6.40
CA GLY A 68 -0.99 10.69 -5.78
C GLY A 68 -1.01 9.22 -5.34
N ASN A 69 -0.34 8.35 -6.10
CA ASN A 69 -0.41 6.89 -5.90
C ASN A 69 0.24 6.43 -4.59
N GLY A 70 1.33 7.07 -4.16
CA GLY A 70 2.06 6.69 -2.95
C GLY A 70 1.21 6.82 -1.67
N PRO A 71 0.67 8.02 -1.36
CA PRO A 71 -0.25 8.22 -0.25
C PRO A 71 -1.50 7.35 -0.31
N GLU A 72 -2.04 7.10 -1.50
CA GLU A 72 -3.22 6.24 -1.66
C GLU A 72 -2.93 4.79 -1.24
N VAL A 73 -1.79 4.23 -1.67
CA VAL A 73 -1.34 2.88 -1.27
C VAL A 73 -1.10 2.82 0.24
N GLN A 74 -0.50 3.85 0.82
CA GLN A 74 -0.26 3.93 2.26
C GLN A 74 -1.60 3.95 3.05
N ALA A 75 -2.56 4.75 2.62
CA ALA A 75 -3.88 4.84 3.25
C ALA A 75 -4.65 3.51 3.15
N LYS A 76 -4.69 2.89 1.96
CA LYS A 76 -5.35 1.59 1.76
C LYS A 76 -4.70 0.48 2.58
N THR A 77 -3.37 0.47 2.65
CA THR A 77 -2.64 -0.55 3.43
C THR A 77 -2.89 -0.38 4.93
N SER A 78 -2.87 0.85 5.43
CA SER A 78 -3.20 1.15 6.83
C SER A 78 -4.63 0.71 7.19
N ALA A 79 -5.60 1.02 6.32
CA ALA A 79 -6.98 0.57 6.50
C ALA A 79 -7.11 -0.97 6.50
N GLY A 80 -6.42 -1.65 5.59
CA GLY A 80 -6.38 -3.11 5.53
C GLY A 80 -5.75 -3.74 6.77
N VAL A 81 -4.64 -3.16 7.27
CA VAL A 81 -4.00 -3.59 8.52
C VAL A 81 -4.95 -3.44 9.71
N ALA A 82 -5.66 -2.33 9.82
CA ALA A 82 -6.64 -2.12 10.89
C ALA A 82 -7.78 -3.15 10.83
N GLN A 83 -8.24 -3.51 9.63
CA GLN A 83 -9.24 -4.56 9.45
C GLN A 83 -8.73 -5.93 9.91
N LEU A 84 -7.50 -6.29 9.54
CA LEU A 84 -6.88 -7.54 9.95
C LEU A 84 -6.69 -7.63 11.46
N GLN A 85 -6.23 -6.55 12.10
CA GLN A 85 -6.09 -6.50 13.55
C GLN A 85 -7.42 -6.67 14.29
N ARG A 86 -8.51 -6.10 13.75
CA ARG A 86 -9.86 -6.31 14.30
C ARG A 86 -10.27 -7.77 14.20
N GLN A 87 -10.04 -8.39 13.05
CA GLN A 87 -10.39 -9.78 12.81
C GLN A 87 -9.54 -10.74 13.67
N ASP A 88 -8.27 -10.42 13.91
CA ASP A 88 -7.42 -11.17 14.85
C ASP A 88 -7.94 -11.08 16.28
N ALA A 89 -8.43 -9.92 16.72
CA ALA A 89 -9.02 -9.76 18.06
C ALA A 89 -10.34 -10.55 18.22
N GLU A 90 -11.19 -10.53 17.19
CA GLU A 90 -12.41 -11.34 17.13
C GLU A 90 -12.09 -12.83 17.18
N ASN A 91 -11.12 -13.28 16.39
CA ASN A 91 -10.68 -14.68 16.38
C ASN A 91 -10.08 -15.10 17.72
N ALA A 92 -9.26 -14.26 18.35
CA ALA A 92 -8.69 -14.54 19.67
C ALA A 92 -9.79 -14.71 20.73
N THR A 93 -10.82 -13.85 20.69
CA THR A 93 -11.99 -13.95 21.58
C THR A 93 -12.76 -15.24 21.35
N ALA A 94 -12.98 -15.63 20.09
CA ALA A 94 -13.66 -16.88 19.75
C ALA A 94 -12.87 -18.12 20.20
N ILE A 95 -11.54 -18.11 20.04
CA ILE A 95 -10.66 -19.20 20.50
C ILE A 95 -10.69 -19.32 22.03
N GLN A 96 -10.67 -18.19 22.75
CA GLN A 96 -10.82 -18.18 24.21
C GLN A 96 -12.16 -18.79 24.64
N ALA A 97 -13.27 -18.39 24.01
CA ALA A 97 -14.59 -18.93 24.32
C ALA A 97 -14.70 -20.46 24.08
N VAL A 98 -14.04 -20.98 23.03
CA VAL A 98 -13.95 -22.44 22.80
C VAL A 98 -13.16 -23.12 23.92
N GLY A 99 -12.05 -22.53 24.36
CA GLY A 99 -11.25 -23.03 25.48
C GLY A 99 -12.05 -23.06 26.78
N ASP A 100 -12.75 -21.98 27.11
CA ASP A 100 -13.58 -21.87 28.30
C ASP A 100 -14.72 -22.90 28.29
N SER A 101 -15.39 -23.06 27.14
CA SER A 101 -16.44 -24.06 26.97
C SER A 101 -15.92 -25.50 27.13
N ALA A 102 -14.71 -25.78 26.65
CA ALA A 102 -14.08 -27.09 26.80
C ALA A 102 -13.71 -27.38 28.26
N VAL A 103 -13.23 -26.38 29.00
CA VAL A 103 -12.95 -26.49 30.45
C VAL A 103 -14.25 -26.72 31.23
N GLU A 104 -15.32 -26.00 30.89
CA GLU A 104 -16.63 -26.13 31.54
C GLU A 104 -17.25 -27.51 31.27
N GLN A 105 -17.11 -28.07 30.07
CA GLN A 105 -17.50 -29.44 29.75
C GLN A 105 -16.67 -30.49 30.51
N ALA A 106 -15.36 -30.28 30.66
CA ALA A 106 -14.50 -31.18 31.43
C ALA A 106 -14.80 -31.18 32.93
N ALA A 107 -15.39 -30.09 33.45
CA ALA A 107 -15.77 -29.96 34.86
C ALA A 107 -17.13 -30.63 35.20
N GLN A 108 -17.91 -31.07 34.20
CA GLN A 108 -19.18 -31.75 34.44
C GLN A 108 -18.96 -33.21 34.91
N PRO A 109 -19.72 -33.70 35.91
CA PRO A 109 -19.58 -35.06 36.40
C PRO A 109 -19.96 -36.06 35.31
N GLY A 110 -18.94 -36.71 34.71
CA GLY A 110 -19.07 -37.65 33.58
C GLY A 110 -18.48 -37.16 32.25
N GLY A 111 -17.88 -35.97 32.19
CA GLY A 111 -17.30 -35.42 30.96
C GLY A 111 -16.05 -36.17 30.49
N SER A 112 -16.19 -36.99 29.44
CA SER A 112 -15.06 -37.55 28.69
C SER A 112 -14.64 -36.58 27.59
N ILE A 113 -13.37 -36.16 27.57
CA ILE A 113 -12.78 -35.44 26.44
C ILE A 113 -12.70 -36.41 25.25
N PRO A 114 -13.42 -36.18 24.12
CA PRO A 114 -13.19 -36.98 22.93
C PRO A 114 -11.79 -36.64 22.39
N LEU A 115 -10.92 -37.66 22.37
CA LEU A 115 -9.60 -37.63 21.72
C LEU A 115 -9.73 -37.54 20.21
#